data_AF-A0AAU7T7U3-F1
#
_entry.id   AF-A0AAU7T7U3-F1
#
_cell.length_a   1.000
_cell.length_b   1.000
_cell.length_c   1.000
_cell.angle_alpha   90.00
_cell.angle_beta   90.00
_cell.angle_gamma   90.00
#
_symmetry.space_group_name_H-M   'P 1'
#
loop_
_entity.id
_entity.type
_entity.pdbx_description
1 polymer ?
#
loop_
_entity_poly.entity_id
_entity_poly.type
_entity_poly.pdbx_seq_one_letter_code
_entity_poly.pdbx_strand_id
1 'polypeptide(L)'
;MLRASSRKGQVLREVTVITVAIVLYFGVRGLMTTRVDVAFRNAVYIVDLERALGVFVEAELQRSVTEHSWLVELLGYIYIYGHWPVLLSTLLWLLIRHRDAYRRFRNAMLISGGAGLAIFALFPVAPPRFLTTYGFVDTVTERTSAYRVLQPPAFVNQYAAVPSLHFGWNLLMGIAVAALGGHWIIRLFGWVMPLLMLAAIVLTANHYIFDGLIGGALALLGLFAAVRVGRRTGRRRLVNITVDERLRSGAVGPREPDAGR
;
A
#
# COMPACT_ATOMS: atom_id res chain seq x y z
N MET A 1 0.90 -35.99 12.47
CA MET A 1 0.51 -35.68 11.07
C MET A 1 -0.35 -34.42 10.88
N LEU A 2 -1.15 -33.96 11.87
CA LEU A 2 -2.08 -32.82 11.71
C LEU A 2 -1.44 -31.42 11.51
N ARG A 3 -0.18 -31.20 11.92
CA ARG A 3 0.53 -29.90 11.73
C ARG A 3 1.03 -29.67 10.31
N ALA A 4 1.28 -30.73 9.53
CA ALA A 4 1.87 -30.62 8.19
C ALA A 4 0.82 -30.31 7.11
N SER A 5 -0.39 -30.87 7.21
CA SER A 5 -1.51 -30.56 6.29
C SER A 5 -1.98 -29.10 6.44
N SER A 6 -2.01 -28.60 7.67
CA SER A 6 -2.29 -27.19 8.01
C SER A 6 -1.32 -26.21 7.34
N ARG A 7 -0.01 -26.54 7.34
CA ARG A 7 1.03 -25.69 6.76
C ARG A 7 0.97 -25.68 5.23
N LYS A 8 0.76 -26.83 4.60
CA LYS A 8 0.56 -26.93 3.14
C LYS A 8 -0.69 -26.18 2.67
N GLY A 9 -1.82 -26.34 3.38
CA GLY A 9 -3.05 -25.61 3.08
C GLY A 9 -2.92 -24.10 3.25
N GLN A 10 -2.16 -23.65 4.26
CA GLN A 10 -1.86 -22.24 4.44
C GLN A 10 -0.97 -21.68 3.33
N VAL A 11 0.10 -22.40 2.97
CA VAL A 11 0.99 -22.01 1.85
C VAL A 11 0.22 -21.95 0.54
N LEU A 12 -0.60 -22.97 0.23
CA LEU A 12 -1.42 -23.00 -0.98
C LEU A 12 -2.37 -21.79 -1.03
N ARG A 13 -3.02 -21.45 0.08
CA ARG A 13 -3.90 -20.29 0.15
C ARG A 13 -3.17 -18.97 -0.09
N GLU A 14 -1.99 -18.79 0.51
CA GLU A 14 -1.18 -17.57 0.29
C GLU A 14 -0.73 -17.47 -1.17
N VAL A 15 -0.28 -18.58 -1.77
CA VAL A 15 0.11 -18.64 -3.19
C VAL A 15 -1.09 -18.30 -4.07
N THR A 16 -2.25 -18.90 -3.86
CA THR A 16 -3.46 -18.60 -4.64
C THR A 16 -3.85 -17.13 -4.57
N VAL A 17 -3.83 -16.52 -3.38
CA VAL A 17 -4.16 -15.10 -3.22
C VAL A 17 -3.17 -14.22 -3.99
N ILE A 18 -1.87 -14.51 -3.91
CA ILE A 18 -0.84 -13.75 -4.63
C ILE A 18 -1.01 -13.93 -6.14
N THR A 19 -1.20 -15.17 -6.62
CA THR A 19 -1.39 -15.45 -8.04
C THR A 19 -2.62 -14.76 -8.61
N VAL A 20 -3.76 -14.81 -7.90
CA VAL A 20 -4.99 -14.12 -8.34
C VAL A 20 -4.77 -12.61 -8.39
N ALA A 21 -4.12 -12.02 -7.38
CA ALA A 21 -3.80 -10.60 -7.40
C ALA A 21 -2.90 -10.20 -8.58
N ILE A 22 -1.90 -11.02 -8.90
CA ILE A 22 -1.00 -10.82 -10.04
C ILE A 22 -1.78 -10.89 -11.36
N VAL A 23 -2.62 -11.91 -11.54
CA VAL A 23 -3.41 -12.07 -12.77
C VAL A 23 -4.38 -10.92 -12.97
N LEU A 24 -5.09 -10.50 -11.91
CA LEU A 24 -6.00 -9.35 -11.96
C LEU A 24 -5.25 -8.06 -12.31
N TYR A 25 -4.08 -7.83 -11.72
CA TYR A 25 -3.24 -6.68 -12.04
C TYR A 25 -2.86 -6.65 -13.52
N PHE A 26 -2.33 -7.75 -14.05
CA PHE A 26 -1.92 -7.82 -15.46
C PHE A 26 -3.12 -7.73 -16.43
N GLY A 27 -4.27 -8.29 -16.07
CA GLY A 27 -5.50 -8.19 -16.85
C GLY A 27 -6.01 -6.75 -16.96
N VAL A 28 -6.15 -6.06 -15.83
CA VAL A 28 -6.57 -4.64 -15.80
C VAL A 28 -5.57 -3.77 -16.56
N ARG A 29 -4.27 -4.02 -16.42
CA ARG A 29 -3.22 -3.28 -17.16
C ARG A 29 -3.40 -3.41 -18.67
N GLY A 30 -3.64 -4.63 -19.17
CA GLY A 30 -3.82 -4.87 -20.61
C GLY A 30 -4.94 -4.01 -21.20
N LEU A 31 -6.04 -3.86 -20.47
CA LEU A 31 -7.20 -3.05 -20.89
C LEU A 31 -6.90 -1.54 -20.89
N MET A 32 -6.00 -1.06 -20.03
CA MET A 32 -5.74 0.37 -19.83
C MET A 32 -4.78 0.99 -20.86
N THR A 33 -4.03 0.18 -21.61
CA THR A 33 -3.12 0.67 -22.67
C THR A 33 -3.83 1.46 -23.78
N THR A 34 -5.17 1.42 -23.83
CA THR A 34 -6.02 2.05 -24.86
C THR A 34 -6.66 3.38 -24.44
N ARG A 35 -6.47 3.87 -23.20
CA ARG A 35 -7.22 5.03 -22.63
C ARG A 35 -6.34 6.22 -22.24
N VAL A 36 -5.36 6.55 -23.07
CA VAL A 36 -4.40 7.62 -22.77
C VAL A 36 -5.08 8.99 -22.73
N ASP A 37 -6.01 9.27 -23.64
CA ASP A 37 -6.76 10.54 -23.69
C ASP A 37 -7.56 10.80 -22.40
N VAL A 38 -8.22 9.77 -21.86
CA VAL A 38 -8.94 9.83 -20.58
C VAL A 38 -7.97 10.16 -19.44
N ALA A 39 -6.79 9.54 -19.43
CA ALA A 39 -5.79 9.74 -18.38
C ALA A 39 -5.28 11.19 -18.32
N PHE A 40 -5.06 11.83 -19.47
CA PHE A 40 -4.68 13.25 -19.52
C PHE A 40 -5.82 14.18 -19.12
N ARG A 41 -7.06 13.92 -19.55
CA ARG A 41 -8.23 14.72 -19.10
C ARG A 41 -8.39 14.67 -17.59
N ASN A 42 -8.27 13.47 -16.99
CA ASN A 42 -8.34 13.31 -15.55
C ASN A 42 -7.19 14.00 -14.81
N ALA A 43 -5.99 14.01 -15.40
CA ALA A 43 -4.85 14.74 -14.86
C ALA A 43 -5.11 16.25 -14.81
N VAL A 44 -5.70 16.82 -15.87
CA VAL A 44 -6.11 18.23 -15.88
C VAL A 44 -7.15 18.52 -14.80
N TYR A 45 -8.15 17.64 -14.61
CA TYR A 45 -9.13 17.80 -13.52
C TYR A 45 -8.49 17.84 -12.13
N ILE A 46 -7.44 17.03 -11.89
CA ILE A 46 -6.71 17.05 -10.62
C ILE A 46 -5.98 18.39 -10.46
N VAL A 47 -5.31 18.86 -11.51
CA VAL A 47 -4.60 20.15 -11.46
C VAL A 47 -5.58 21.30 -11.17
N ASP A 48 -6.74 21.32 -11.84
CA ASP A 48 -7.76 22.34 -11.61
C ASP A 48 -8.31 22.28 -10.18
N LEU A 49 -8.50 21.07 -9.63
CA LEU A 49 -8.90 20.86 -8.24
C LEU A 49 -7.83 21.37 -7.25
N GLU A 50 -6.56 21.01 -7.47
CA GLU A 50 -5.44 21.46 -6.63
C GLU A 50 -5.27 22.97 -6.67
N ARG A 51 -5.46 23.59 -7.84
CA ARG A 51 -5.47 25.06 -7.99
C ARG A 51 -6.63 25.70 -7.25
N ALA A 52 -7.84 25.16 -7.37
CA ALA A 52 -9.02 25.65 -6.67
C ALA A 52 -8.87 25.57 -5.13
N LEU A 53 -8.15 24.55 -4.65
CA LEU A 53 -7.82 24.37 -3.23
C LEU A 53 -6.59 25.16 -2.77
N GLY A 54 -5.85 25.80 -3.70
CA GLY A 54 -4.62 26.54 -3.40
C GLY A 54 -3.43 25.65 -3.01
N VAL A 55 -3.45 24.37 -3.39
CA VAL A 55 -2.42 23.38 -3.06
C VAL A 55 -1.59 22.94 -4.26
N PHE A 56 -1.81 23.53 -5.44
CA PHE A 56 -1.00 23.28 -6.64
C PHE A 56 0.40 23.91 -6.47
N VAL A 57 1.29 23.21 -5.77
CA VAL A 57 2.65 23.64 -5.45
C VAL A 57 3.71 22.69 -6.00
N GLU A 58 3.30 21.55 -6.55
CA GLU A 58 4.19 20.47 -6.98
C GLU A 58 5.17 20.90 -8.06
N ALA A 59 4.74 21.75 -9.00
CA ALA A 59 5.62 22.26 -10.06
C ALA A 59 6.74 23.16 -9.48
N GLU A 60 6.41 23.97 -8.47
CA GLU A 60 7.39 24.81 -7.77
C GLU A 60 8.38 23.96 -6.98
N LEU A 61 7.85 22.99 -6.22
CA LEU A 61 8.64 22.05 -5.45
C LEU A 61 9.58 21.24 -6.35
N GLN A 62 9.10 20.73 -7.48
CA GLN A 62 9.95 20.05 -8.45
C GLN A 62 11.06 20.96 -8.97
N ARG A 63 10.77 22.23 -9.30
CA ARG A 63 11.78 23.14 -9.85
C ARG A 63 12.99 23.28 -8.93
N SER A 64 12.74 23.36 -7.62
CA SER A 64 13.79 23.48 -6.59
C SER A 64 14.83 22.35 -6.61
N VAL A 65 14.45 21.16 -7.09
CA VAL A 65 15.37 20.00 -7.19
C VAL A 65 15.91 19.79 -8.60
N THR A 66 15.20 20.22 -9.64
CA THR A 66 15.59 19.97 -11.04
C THR A 66 16.87 20.67 -11.48
N GLU A 67 17.24 21.76 -10.81
CA GLU A 67 18.52 22.46 -11.02
C GLU A 67 19.73 21.64 -10.55
N HIS A 68 19.50 20.65 -9.68
CA HIS A 68 20.53 19.85 -9.03
C HIS A 68 20.42 18.38 -9.46
N SER A 69 21.14 17.99 -10.51
CA SER A 69 21.07 16.63 -11.08
C SER A 69 21.28 15.50 -10.05
N TRP A 70 22.15 15.72 -9.05
CA TRP A 70 22.39 14.76 -7.98
C TRP A 70 21.19 14.57 -7.05
N LEU A 71 20.38 15.61 -6.82
CA LEU A 71 19.14 15.52 -6.03
C LEU A 71 18.10 14.69 -6.78
N VAL A 72 17.95 14.93 -8.09
CA VAL A 72 17.04 14.14 -8.94
C VAL A 72 17.43 12.67 -8.92
N GLU A 73 18.73 12.37 -9.01
CA GLU A 73 19.22 10.98 -8.95
C GLU A 73 18.98 10.35 -7.57
N LEU A 74 19.26 11.08 -6.49
CA LEU A 74 18.99 10.64 -5.12
C LEU A 74 17.51 10.31 -4.90
N LEU A 75 16.61 11.19 -5.36
CA LEU A 75 15.16 10.98 -5.26
C LEU A 75 14.73 9.76 -6.10
N GLY A 76 15.33 9.56 -7.27
CA GLY A 76 15.16 8.34 -8.07
C GLY A 76 15.58 7.08 -7.31
N TYR A 77 16.72 7.11 -6.62
CA TYR A 77 17.16 6.00 -5.77
C TYR A 77 16.22 5.75 -4.60
N ILE A 78 15.76 6.80 -3.91
CA ILE A 78 14.76 6.70 -2.83
C ILE A 78 13.47 6.08 -3.38
N TYR A 79 13.01 6.49 -4.56
CA TYR A 79 11.78 5.96 -5.15
C TYR A 79 11.87 4.46 -5.43
N ILE A 80 13.02 3.98 -5.93
CA ILE A 80 13.23 2.58 -6.28
C ILE A 80 13.55 1.74 -5.03
N TYR A 81 14.61 2.10 -4.31
CA TYR A 81 15.15 1.32 -3.20
C TYR A 81 14.39 1.54 -1.89
N GLY A 82 13.72 2.69 -1.75
CA GLY A 82 12.83 2.97 -0.64
C GLY A 82 11.49 2.24 -0.73
N HIS A 83 11.16 1.59 -1.86
CA HIS A 83 9.91 0.85 -1.99
C HIS A 83 10.08 -0.66 -1.82
N TRP A 84 10.51 -1.37 -2.86
CA TRP A 84 10.52 -2.84 -2.87
C TRP A 84 11.42 -3.45 -1.78
N PRO A 85 12.67 -3.01 -1.60
CA PRO A 85 13.52 -3.50 -0.52
C PRO A 85 12.92 -3.27 0.87
N VAL A 86 12.37 -2.07 1.14
CA VAL A 86 11.76 -1.72 2.44
C VAL A 86 10.52 -2.59 2.70
N LEU A 87 9.68 -2.75 1.69
CA LEU A 87 8.47 -3.56 1.75
C LEU A 87 8.81 -5.04 2.03
N LEU A 88 9.71 -5.63 1.24
CA LEU A 88 10.09 -7.04 1.37
C LEU A 88 10.78 -7.31 2.72
N SER A 89 11.74 -6.46 3.10
CA SER A 89 12.46 -6.61 4.37
C SER A 89 11.55 -6.44 5.58
N THR A 90 10.65 -5.44 5.56
CA THR A 90 9.68 -5.22 6.65
C THR A 90 8.71 -6.38 6.75
N LEU A 91 8.12 -6.85 5.65
CA LEU A 91 7.21 -7.99 5.68
C LEU A 91 7.91 -9.27 6.14
N LEU A 92 9.15 -9.52 5.70
CA LEU A 92 9.94 -10.67 6.16
C LEU A 92 10.25 -10.57 7.65
N TRP A 93 10.66 -9.40 8.13
CA TRP A 93 10.90 -9.14 9.54
C TRP A 93 9.63 -9.38 10.37
N LEU A 94 8.48 -8.85 9.93
CA LEU A 94 7.19 -9.09 10.59
C LEU A 94 6.82 -10.58 10.56
N LEU A 95 7.08 -11.29 9.47
CA LEU A 95 6.79 -12.72 9.36
C LEU A 95 7.63 -13.56 10.35
N ILE A 96 8.88 -13.18 10.56
CA ILE A 96 9.81 -13.88 11.46
C ILE A 96 9.53 -13.51 12.92
N ARG A 97 9.38 -12.22 13.23
CA ARG A 97 9.37 -11.69 14.61
C ARG A 97 7.99 -11.28 15.13
N HIS A 98 7.05 -10.91 14.26
CA HIS A 98 5.75 -10.33 14.63
C HIS A 98 4.58 -10.90 13.81
N ARG A 99 4.37 -12.21 13.84
CA ARG A 99 3.43 -12.93 12.94
C ARG A 99 2.01 -12.38 12.91
N ASP A 100 1.50 -11.89 14.05
CA ASP A 100 0.16 -11.29 14.10
C ASP A 100 0.12 -9.89 13.49
N ALA A 101 1.21 -9.13 13.56
CA ALA A 101 1.36 -7.88 12.82
C ALA A 101 1.51 -8.16 11.33
N TYR A 102 2.32 -9.14 10.92
CA TYR A 102 2.46 -9.55 9.51
C TYR A 102 1.11 -9.77 8.84
N ARG A 103 0.21 -10.56 9.45
CA ARG A 103 -1.13 -10.82 8.90
C ARG A 103 -1.96 -9.54 8.73
N ARG A 104 -1.87 -8.60 9.69
CA ARG A 104 -2.59 -7.33 9.64
C ARG A 104 -2.07 -6.44 8.51
N PHE A 105 -0.76 -6.21 8.44
CA PHE A 105 -0.16 -5.36 7.42
C PHE A 105 -0.25 -5.96 6.02
N ARG A 106 -0.07 -7.29 5.86
CA ARG A 106 -0.31 -7.98 4.59
C ARG A 106 -1.76 -7.81 4.13
N ASN A 107 -2.74 -8.03 5.01
CA ASN A 107 -4.15 -7.84 4.66
C ASN A 107 -4.45 -6.37 4.30
N ALA A 108 -3.85 -5.43 5.02
CA ALA A 108 -3.99 -4.00 4.73
C ALA A 108 -3.51 -3.69 3.30
N MET A 109 -2.34 -4.21 2.91
CA MET A 109 -1.78 -4.05 1.57
C MET A 109 -2.66 -4.70 0.49
N LEU A 110 -3.21 -5.88 0.74
CA LEU A 110 -4.10 -6.55 -0.21
C LEU A 110 -5.42 -5.78 -0.40
N ILE A 111 -5.99 -5.26 0.69
CA ILE A 111 -7.22 -4.47 0.65
C ILE A 111 -6.96 -3.13 -0.08
N SER A 112 -5.90 -2.41 0.29
CA SER A 112 -5.57 -1.13 -0.33
C SER A 112 -5.12 -1.30 -1.78
N GLY A 113 -4.38 -2.37 -2.11
CA GLY A 113 -3.98 -2.70 -3.46
C GLY A 113 -5.16 -3.08 -4.35
N GLY A 114 -6.12 -3.86 -3.84
CA GLY A 114 -7.35 -4.20 -4.56
C GLY A 114 -8.23 -2.96 -4.81
N ALA A 115 -8.41 -2.11 -3.80
CA ALA A 115 -9.12 -0.85 -3.96
C ALA A 115 -8.40 0.11 -4.92
N GLY A 116 -7.08 0.20 -4.82
CA GLY A 116 -6.25 1.00 -5.72
C GLY A 116 -6.33 0.52 -7.17
N LEU A 117 -6.36 -0.80 -7.39
CA LEU A 117 -6.55 -1.38 -8.72
C LEU A 117 -7.91 -1.03 -9.31
N ALA A 118 -8.97 -1.04 -8.49
CA ALA A 118 -10.31 -0.64 -8.91
C ALA A 118 -10.37 0.85 -9.27
N ILE A 119 -9.79 1.73 -8.44
CA ILE A 119 -9.71 3.16 -8.73
C ILE A 119 -8.93 3.40 -10.02
N PHE A 120 -7.78 2.75 -10.17
CA PHE A 120 -6.96 2.83 -11.38
C PHE A 120 -7.74 2.42 -12.64
N ALA A 121 -8.54 1.35 -12.57
CA ALA A 121 -9.33 0.88 -13.71
C ALA A 121 -10.46 1.86 -14.10
N LEU A 122 -11.02 2.57 -13.12
CA LEU A 122 -12.17 3.47 -13.31
C LEU A 122 -11.75 4.92 -13.58
N PHE A 123 -10.59 5.33 -13.05
CA PHE A 123 -10.08 6.69 -13.08
C PHE A 123 -8.57 6.67 -13.37
N PRO A 124 -8.16 6.35 -14.61
CA PRO A 124 -6.75 6.42 -15.01
C PRO A 124 -6.30 7.88 -15.02
N VAL A 125 -5.06 8.14 -14.64
CA VAL A 125 -4.53 9.50 -14.50
C VAL A 125 -3.09 9.56 -14.97
N ALA A 126 -2.82 10.49 -15.89
CA ALA A 126 -1.47 10.76 -16.36
C ALA A 126 -0.63 11.43 -15.24
N PRO A 127 0.59 10.94 -14.97
CA PRO A 127 1.45 11.53 -13.96
C PRO A 127 1.92 12.94 -14.34
N PRO A 128 2.27 13.78 -13.34
CA PRO A 128 2.59 15.19 -13.58
C PRO A 128 3.75 15.42 -14.54
N ARG A 129 4.72 14.51 -14.62
CA ARG A 129 5.86 14.58 -15.56
C ARG A 129 5.47 14.71 -17.04
N PHE A 130 4.25 14.35 -17.41
CA PHE A 130 3.73 14.51 -18.78
C PHE A 130 3.00 15.84 -19.01
N LEU A 131 2.77 16.64 -17.96
CA LEU A 131 2.07 17.93 -18.01
C LEU A 131 3.07 19.09 -18.10
N THR A 132 3.91 19.12 -19.13
CA THR A 132 4.96 20.13 -19.29
C THR A 132 4.42 21.56 -19.40
N THR A 133 3.23 21.73 -19.97
CA THR A 133 2.51 23.02 -20.05
C THR A 133 2.12 23.60 -18.68
N TYR A 134 2.13 22.77 -17.63
CA TYR A 134 1.83 23.17 -16.26
C TYR A 134 3.09 23.40 -15.41
N GLY A 135 4.28 23.38 -16.04
CA GLY A 135 5.56 23.67 -15.39
C GLY A 135 6.32 22.45 -14.86
N PHE A 136 5.84 21.24 -15.16
CA PHE A 136 6.54 20.00 -14.80
C PHE A 136 7.63 19.62 -15.80
N VAL A 137 8.66 18.90 -15.32
CA VAL A 137 9.77 18.37 -16.12
C VAL A 137 9.80 16.84 -16.04
N ASP A 138 10.06 16.17 -17.15
CA ASP A 138 10.19 14.71 -17.19
C ASP A 138 11.54 14.22 -16.67
N THR A 139 11.65 14.12 -15.35
CA THR A 139 12.87 13.64 -14.69
C THR A 139 13.19 12.16 -14.98
N VAL A 140 12.17 11.37 -15.32
CA VAL A 140 12.28 9.92 -15.53
C VAL A 140 12.88 9.61 -16.90
N THR A 141 12.40 10.28 -17.94
CA THR A 141 12.91 10.08 -19.30
C THR A 141 14.22 10.82 -19.51
N GLU A 142 14.43 11.97 -18.89
CA GLU A 142 15.62 12.78 -19.18
C GLU A 142 16.84 12.45 -18.31
N ARG A 143 16.68 11.93 -17.08
CA ARG A 143 17.78 12.00 -16.09
C ARG A 143 18.06 10.75 -15.25
N THR A 144 17.25 9.70 -15.26
CA THR A 144 17.48 8.54 -14.36
C THR A 144 17.58 7.20 -15.09
N SER A 145 18.81 6.70 -15.24
CA SER A 145 19.10 5.35 -15.75
C SER A 145 18.58 4.24 -14.83
N ALA A 146 18.71 4.41 -13.51
CA ALA A 146 18.26 3.43 -12.50
C ALA A 146 16.75 3.13 -12.57
N TYR A 147 15.92 4.13 -12.89
CA TYR A 147 14.47 3.98 -13.01
C TYR A 147 14.10 3.04 -14.16
N ARG A 148 14.76 3.19 -15.31
CA ARG A 148 14.55 2.33 -16.50
C ARG A 148 14.98 0.88 -16.28
N VAL A 149 16.00 0.66 -15.43
CA VAL A 149 16.56 -0.67 -15.16
C VAL A 149 15.75 -1.43 -14.09
N LEU A 150 15.31 -0.77 -13.02
CA LEU A 150 14.69 -1.43 -11.85
C LEU A 150 13.17 -1.29 -11.76
N GLN A 151 12.57 -0.40 -12.55
CA GLN A 151 11.13 -0.41 -12.85
C GLN A 151 10.93 -0.56 -14.35
N PRO A 152 11.18 -1.76 -14.92
CA PRO A 152 10.98 -1.95 -16.35
C PRO A 152 9.55 -1.55 -16.72
N PRO A 153 9.32 -0.87 -17.85
CA PRO A 153 7.98 -0.51 -18.32
C PRO A 153 7.03 -1.72 -18.42
N ALA A 154 7.59 -2.95 -18.46
CA ALA A 154 6.87 -4.22 -18.38
C ALA A 154 6.15 -4.47 -17.03
N PHE A 155 6.61 -3.89 -15.93
CA PHE A 155 6.09 -4.11 -14.56
C PHE A 155 5.39 -2.89 -13.94
N VAL A 156 5.46 -1.71 -14.58
CA VAL A 156 4.79 -0.47 -14.14
C VAL A 156 3.96 0.12 -15.27
N ASN A 157 2.73 0.55 -15.00
CA ASN A 157 1.93 1.28 -15.98
C ASN A 157 2.28 2.78 -15.90
N GLN A 158 2.71 3.36 -17.01
CA GLN A 158 3.17 4.75 -17.07
C GLN A 158 2.06 5.79 -16.84
N TYR A 159 0.78 5.39 -16.91
CA TYR A 159 -0.41 6.27 -16.77
C TYR A 159 -1.27 5.96 -15.54
N ALA A 160 -0.64 5.51 -14.45
CA ALA A 160 -1.32 5.08 -13.22
C ALA A 160 -0.90 5.93 -12.00
N ALA A 161 -1.14 7.24 -12.03
CA ALA A 161 -0.78 8.11 -10.91
C ALA A 161 -1.71 7.90 -9.69
N VAL A 162 -3.03 7.92 -9.89
CA VAL A 162 -4.01 7.77 -8.80
C VAL A 162 -4.43 6.30 -8.60
N PRO A 163 -4.39 5.76 -7.37
CA PRO A 163 -3.76 6.30 -6.15
C PRO A 163 -2.29 5.85 -6.01
N SER A 164 -1.48 6.60 -5.24
CA SER A 164 -0.08 6.24 -5.02
C SER A 164 0.07 5.09 -4.01
N LEU A 165 0.11 3.85 -4.50
CA LEU A 165 0.39 2.68 -3.67
C LEU A 165 1.85 2.66 -3.17
N HIS A 166 2.78 3.31 -3.88
CA HIS A 166 4.17 3.47 -3.41
C HIS A 166 4.23 4.18 -2.07
N PHE A 167 3.56 5.33 -1.96
CA PHE A 167 3.45 6.05 -0.70
C PHE A 167 2.58 5.28 0.30
N GLY A 168 1.40 4.80 -0.10
CA GLY A 168 0.48 4.11 0.81
C GLY A 168 1.10 2.88 1.48
N TRP A 169 1.81 2.03 0.74
CA TRP A 169 2.47 0.86 1.33
C TRP A 169 3.72 1.23 2.11
N ASN A 170 4.48 2.26 1.71
CA ASN A 170 5.55 2.79 2.54
C ASN A 170 5.03 3.30 3.88
N LEU A 171 3.91 4.01 3.89
CA LEU A 171 3.24 4.44 5.11
C LEU A 171 2.90 3.25 6.01
N LEU A 172 2.35 2.15 5.45
CA LEU A 172 2.09 0.93 6.21
C LEU A 172 3.36 0.31 6.80
N MET A 173 4.43 0.20 6.00
CA MET A 173 5.70 -0.34 6.49
C MET A 173 6.30 0.57 7.57
N GLY A 174 6.26 1.88 7.36
CA GLY A 174 6.71 2.90 8.30
C GLY A 174 5.99 2.80 9.64
N ILE A 175 4.65 2.70 9.62
CA ILE A 175 3.85 2.47 10.84
C ILE A 175 4.28 1.18 11.55
N ALA A 176 4.46 0.08 10.81
CA ALA A 176 4.87 -1.20 11.39
C ALA A 176 6.24 -1.09 12.09
N VAL A 177 7.21 -0.50 11.41
CA VAL A 177 8.60 -0.34 11.90
C VAL A 177 8.66 0.65 13.07
N ALA A 178 7.95 1.78 12.98
CA ALA A 178 7.88 2.78 14.06
C ALA A 178 7.22 2.24 15.34
N ALA A 179 6.21 1.37 15.19
CA ALA A 179 5.47 0.81 16.32
C ALA A 179 6.15 -0.40 16.97
N LEU A 180 6.84 -1.24 16.18
CA LEU A 180 7.38 -2.53 16.64
C LEU A 180 8.92 -2.57 16.72
N GLY A 181 9.60 -1.54 16.21
CA GLY A 181 11.05 -1.43 16.27
C GLY A 181 11.55 -1.26 17.71
N GLY A 182 12.51 -2.08 18.12
CA GLY A 182 13.08 -2.03 19.47
C GLY A 182 14.07 -0.88 19.70
N HIS A 183 14.76 -0.43 18.64
CA HIS A 183 15.78 0.63 18.71
C HIS A 183 15.26 1.95 18.16
N TRP A 184 15.61 3.08 18.76
CA TRP A 184 15.09 4.40 18.37
C TRP A 184 15.41 4.77 16.91
N ILE A 185 16.59 4.40 16.40
CA ILE A 185 16.98 4.61 14.99
C ILE A 185 16.03 3.87 14.04
N ILE A 186 15.66 2.63 14.37
CA ILE A 186 14.73 1.84 13.56
C ILE A 186 13.35 2.53 13.56
N ARG A 187 12.92 3.03 14.71
CA ARG A 187 11.63 3.73 14.82
C ARG A 187 11.65 5.04 14.03
N LEU A 188 12.75 5.79 14.10
CA LEU A 188 12.95 7.01 13.31
C LEU A 188 12.90 6.70 11.81
N PHE A 189 13.58 5.65 11.35
CA PHE A 189 13.48 5.19 9.96
C PHE A 189 12.02 4.93 9.56
N GLY A 190 11.22 4.28 10.42
CA GLY A 190 9.80 4.05 10.18
C GLY A 190 8.98 5.34 9.98
N TRP A 191 9.31 6.43 10.68
CA TRP A 191 8.66 7.73 10.49
C TRP A 191 9.14 8.47 9.25
N VAL A 192 10.45 8.41 8.97
CA VAL A 192 11.10 9.20 7.93
C VAL A 192 10.88 8.60 6.54
N MET A 193 10.92 7.28 6.38
CA MET A 193 10.84 6.65 5.05
C MET A 193 9.57 7.00 4.26
N PRO A 194 8.36 6.99 4.84
CA PRO A 194 7.15 7.40 4.14
C PRO A 194 7.21 8.84 3.63
N LEU A 195 7.80 9.75 4.42
CA LEU A 195 7.98 11.15 4.04
C LEU A 195 8.99 11.30 2.91
N LEU A 196 10.10 10.54 2.97
CA LEU A 196 11.07 10.47 1.89
C LEU A 196 10.46 9.91 0.60
N MET A 197 9.61 8.89 0.70
CA MET A 197 8.89 8.34 -0.45
C MET A 197 7.94 9.37 -1.06
N LEU A 198 7.17 10.10 -0.22
CA LEU A 198 6.28 11.17 -0.70
C LEU A 198 7.07 12.28 -1.40
N ALA A 199 8.16 12.74 -0.79
CA ALA A 199 9.06 13.71 -1.39
C ALA A 199 9.62 13.20 -2.71
N ALA A 200 10.11 11.95 -2.75
CA ALA A 200 10.65 11.34 -3.95
C ALA A 200 9.64 11.33 -5.10
N ILE A 201 8.39 10.90 -4.87
CA ILE A 201 7.40 10.81 -5.94
C ILE A 201 6.88 12.18 -6.42
N VAL A 202 6.75 13.16 -5.53
CA VAL A 202 6.26 14.52 -5.86
C VAL A 202 7.36 15.33 -6.54
N LEU A 203 8.56 15.36 -5.96
CA LEU A 203 9.69 16.16 -6.47
C LEU A 203 10.25 15.62 -7.80
N THR A 204 9.97 14.37 -8.13
CA THR A 204 10.27 13.79 -9.45
C THR A 204 9.09 13.83 -10.44
N ALA A 205 7.97 14.47 -10.06
CA ALA A 205 6.74 14.54 -10.85
C ALA A 205 6.19 13.18 -11.29
N ASN A 206 6.43 12.13 -10.48
CA ASN A 206 5.84 10.82 -10.70
C ASN A 206 4.41 10.73 -10.17
N HIS A 207 4.09 11.51 -9.14
CA HIS A 207 2.80 11.57 -8.48
C HIS A 207 2.47 13.01 -8.06
N TYR A 208 1.19 13.31 -7.93
CA TYR A 208 0.68 14.56 -7.36
C TYR A 208 0.80 14.52 -5.82
N ILE A 209 0.39 15.59 -5.13
CA ILE A 209 0.12 15.45 -3.68
C ILE A 209 -1.21 14.71 -3.50
N PHE A 210 -2.20 14.98 -4.36
CA PHE A 210 -3.52 14.36 -4.32
C PHE A 210 -3.49 12.82 -4.27
N ASP A 211 -2.81 12.17 -5.21
CA ASP A 211 -2.70 10.70 -5.25
C ASP A 211 -1.90 10.11 -4.08
N GLY A 212 -0.91 10.84 -3.56
CA GLY A 212 -0.25 10.55 -2.29
C GLY A 212 -1.26 10.48 -1.14
N LEU A 213 -2.12 11.50 -1.01
CA LEU A 213 -3.17 11.53 0.02
C LEU A 213 -4.18 10.39 -0.13
N ILE A 214 -4.68 10.14 -1.35
CA ILE A 214 -5.61 9.03 -1.60
C ILE A 214 -4.92 7.68 -1.32
N GLY A 215 -3.68 7.50 -1.73
CA GLY A 215 -2.89 6.29 -1.47
C GLY A 215 -2.69 6.03 0.02
N GLY A 216 -2.33 7.06 0.78
CA GLY A 216 -2.22 7.01 2.23
C GLY A 216 -3.54 6.66 2.91
N ALA A 217 -4.63 7.33 2.52
CA ALA A 217 -5.97 7.07 3.04
C ALA A 217 -6.41 5.62 2.80
N LEU A 218 -6.22 5.09 1.58
CA LEU A 218 -6.53 3.69 1.27
C LEU A 218 -5.70 2.71 2.08
N ALA A 219 -4.42 3.00 2.31
CA ALA A 219 -3.57 2.17 3.16
C ALA A 219 -4.09 2.14 4.61
N LEU A 220 -4.41 3.30 5.18
CA LEU A 220 -4.93 3.41 6.55
C LEU A 220 -6.31 2.75 6.69
N LEU A 221 -7.20 2.92 5.72
CA LEU A 221 -8.50 2.23 5.66
C LEU A 221 -8.33 0.72 5.54
N GLY A 222 -7.38 0.27 4.71
CA GLY A 222 -7.01 -1.14 4.61
C GLY A 222 -6.52 -1.71 5.93
N LEU A 223 -5.67 -0.96 6.65
CA LEU A 223 -5.18 -1.34 7.97
C LEU A 223 -6.30 -1.41 9.01
N PHE A 224 -7.17 -0.41 9.02
CA PHE A 224 -8.36 -0.38 9.86
C PHE A 224 -9.25 -1.61 9.61
N ALA A 225 -9.59 -1.88 8.34
CA ALA A 225 -10.39 -3.04 7.94
C ALA A 225 -9.72 -4.36 8.37
N ALA A 226 -8.41 -4.50 8.13
CA ALA A 226 -7.64 -5.69 8.51
C ALA A 226 -7.67 -5.94 10.03
N VAL A 227 -7.54 -4.90 10.85
CA VAL A 227 -7.65 -4.99 12.32
C VAL A 227 -9.06 -5.40 12.75
N ARG A 228 -10.10 -4.83 12.14
CA ARG A 228 -11.50 -5.16 12.46
C ARG A 228 -11.85 -6.60 12.10
N VAL A 229 -11.43 -7.08 10.93
CA VAL A 229 -11.63 -8.48 10.52
C VAL A 229 -10.88 -9.43 11.46
N GLY A 230 -9.63 -9.11 11.81
CA GLY A 230 -8.84 -9.92 12.75
C GLY A 230 -9.49 -10.08 14.12
N ARG A 231 -10.04 -8.99 14.69
CA ARG A 231 -10.75 -9.01 15.98
C ARG A 231 -12.02 -9.86 15.93
N ARG A 232 -12.81 -9.78 14.85
CA ARG A 232 -14.05 -10.57 14.69
C ARG A 232 -13.77 -12.07 14.62
N THR A 233 -12.74 -12.46 13.86
CA THR A 233 -12.34 -13.87 13.74
C THR A 233 -11.79 -14.41 15.06
N GLY A 234 -10.98 -13.63 15.78
CA GLY A 234 -10.48 -14.00 17.11
C GLY A 234 -11.60 -14.20 18.13
N ARG A 235 -12.58 -13.28 18.17
CA ARG A 235 -13.73 -13.36 19.09
C ARG A 235 -14.62 -14.57 18.79
N ARG A 236 -14.90 -14.86 17.52
CA ARG A 236 -15.66 -16.07 17.12
C ARG A 236 -14.93 -17.35 17.50
N ARG A 237 -13.60 -17.40 17.34
CA ARG A 237 -12.81 -18.58 17.71
C ARG A 237 -12.82 -18.83 19.22
N LEU A 238 -12.72 -17.78 20.04
CA LEU A 238 -12.81 -17.90 21.49
C LEU A 238 -14.19 -18.39 21.94
N VAL A 239 -15.27 -17.81 21.39
CA VAL A 239 -16.65 -18.27 21.68
C VAL A 239 -16.83 -19.74 21.34
N ASN A 240 -16.35 -20.17 20.15
CA ASN A 240 -16.48 -21.57 19.75
C ASN A 240 -15.68 -22.52 20.66
N ILE A 241 -14.49 -22.14 21.14
CA ILE A 241 -13.72 -22.94 22.10
C ILE A 241 -14.46 -23.06 23.43
N THR A 242 -14.98 -21.95 23.97
CA THR A 242 -15.72 -21.95 25.23
C THR A 242 -17.02 -22.77 25.15
N VAL A 243 -17.73 -22.72 24.03
CA VAL A 243 -18.92 -23.55 23.80
C VAL A 243 -18.55 -25.03 23.74
N ASP A 244 -17.49 -25.39 22.99
CA ASP A 244 -17.03 -26.77 22.87
C ASP A 244 -16.52 -27.33 24.22
N GLU A 245 -15.84 -26.52 25.03
CA GLU A 245 -15.46 -26.87 26.41
C GLU A 245 -16.66 -27.08 27.33
N ARG A 246 -17.69 -26.23 27.26
CA ARG A 246 -18.93 -26.41 28.05
C ARG A 246 -19.73 -27.64 27.65
N LEU A 247 -19.75 -27.96 26.35
CA LEU A 247 -20.41 -29.16 25.84
C LEU A 247 -19.64 -30.43 26.28
N ARG A 248 -18.31 -30.38 26.32
CA ARG A 248 -17.46 -31.48 26.80
C ARG A 248 -17.48 -31.66 28.32
N SER A 249 -17.66 -30.60 29.09
CA SER A 249 -17.69 -30.66 30.57
C SER A 249 -19.04 -31.06 31.15
N GLY A 250 -20.07 -31.32 30.31
CA GLY A 250 -21.38 -31.76 30.77
C GLY A 250 -22.19 -30.71 31.54
N ALA A 251 -21.75 -29.44 31.56
CA ALA A 251 -22.35 -28.37 32.38
C ALA A 251 -23.65 -27.78 31.78
N VAL A 252 -24.40 -28.56 31.01
CA VAL A 252 -25.73 -28.19 30.49
C VAL A 252 -26.78 -28.99 31.25
N GLY A 253 -26.99 -28.61 32.51
CA GLY A 253 -28.19 -28.96 33.26
C GLY A 253 -28.94 -27.68 33.57
N PRO A 254 -30.26 -27.57 33.32
CA PRO A 254 -31.03 -26.44 33.79
C PRO A 254 -30.95 -26.42 35.32
N ARG A 255 -30.55 -25.28 35.91
CA ARG A 255 -30.75 -25.05 37.33
C ARG A 255 -32.25 -24.91 37.53
N GLU A 256 -32.90 -25.94 38.05
CA GLU A 256 -34.24 -25.78 38.61
C GLU A 256 -34.21 -24.68 39.67
N PRO A 257 -35.21 -23.77 39.70
CA PRO A 257 -35.36 -22.85 40.80
C PRO A 257 -35.67 -23.66 42.07
N ASP A 258 -34.87 -23.45 43.09
CA ASP A 258 -35.07 -23.96 44.44
C ASP A 258 -36.44 -23.49 44.95
N ALA A 259 -37.45 -24.36 44.84
CA ALA A 259 -38.78 -24.15 45.41
C ALA A 259 -38.71 -24.44 46.92
N GLY A 260 -38.08 -23.52 47.64
CA GLY A 260 -38.10 -23.47 49.08
C GLY A 260 -39.38 -22.78 49.57
N ARG A 261 -40.25 -23.59 50.19
CA ARG A 261 -41.44 -23.29 51.03
C ARG A 261 -42.80 -23.37 50.37
#